data_AF-A0A542M2L0-F1
#
_entry.id   AF-A0A542M2L0-F1
#
_cell.length_a   1.000
_cell.length_b   1.000
_cell.length_c   1.000
_cell.angle_alpha   90.00
_cell.angle_beta   90.00
_cell.angle_gamma   90.00
#
_symmetry.space_group_name_H-M   'P 1'
#
loop_
_entity.id
_entity.type
_entity.pdbx_description
1 polymer ?
#
loop_
_entity_poly.entity_id
_entity_poly.type
_entity_poly.pdbx_seq_one_letter_code
_entity_poly.pdbx_strand_id
1 'polypeptide(L)'
;MLRQLFVAEMEYRRRDDDHDYFENIYWCAYLLFKVGDPSDSEVMWRAKHINMDTGCGFDTENLVGAGVDETVTYLDKHGFRDIARYILSCTELRDRSHIESWTLDRHRYFYGA
;
A
#
# COMPACT_ATOMS: atom_id res chain seq x y z
N MET A 1 -4.88 -7.00 -14.33
CA MET A 1 -3.52 -7.59 -14.38
C MET A 1 -2.70 -7.25 -13.14
N LEU A 2 -2.33 -5.99 -12.88
CA LEU A 2 -1.47 -5.64 -11.72
C LEU A 2 -2.08 -6.03 -10.35
N ARG A 3 -3.37 -5.77 -10.12
CA ARG A 3 -4.09 -6.26 -8.92
C ARG A 3 -4.03 -7.78 -8.74
N GLN A 4 -4.11 -8.52 -9.85
CA GLN A 4 -4.08 -9.99 -9.81
C GLN A 4 -2.68 -10.49 -9.43
N LEU A 5 -1.63 -9.84 -9.94
CA LEU A 5 -0.24 -10.10 -9.53
C LEU A 5 -0.06 -9.80 -8.04
N PHE A 6 -0.53 -8.65 -7.57
CA PHE A 6 -0.46 -8.29 -6.15
C PHE A 6 -1.12 -9.32 -5.24
N VAL A 7 -2.33 -9.79 -5.61
CA VAL A 7 -3.03 -10.85 -4.87
C VAL A 7 -2.25 -12.17 -4.91
N ALA A 8 -1.66 -12.55 -6.04
CA ALA A 8 -0.83 -13.75 -6.14
C ALA A 8 0.41 -13.66 -5.23
N GLU A 9 1.05 -12.48 -5.15
CA GLU A 9 2.17 -12.22 -4.24
C GLU A 9 1.74 -12.24 -2.76
N MET A 10 0.53 -11.78 -2.44
CA MET A 10 -0.04 -11.94 -1.09
C MET A 10 -0.20 -13.42 -0.71
N GLU A 11 -0.68 -14.26 -1.62
CA GLU A 11 -0.78 -15.71 -1.36
C GLU A 11 0.59 -16.38 -1.26
N TYR A 12 1.57 -15.93 -2.06
CA TYR A 12 2.96 -16.35 -1.92
C TYR A 12 3.49 -16.03 -0.52
N ARG A 13 3.22 -14.82 0.00
CA ARG A 13 3.67 -14.36 1.32
C ARG A 13 3.03 -15.08 2.51
N ARG A 14 1.95 -15.81 2.30
CA ARG A 14 1.28 -16.61 3.34
C ARG A 14 1.83 -18.03 3.46
N ARG A 15 2.68 -18.46 2.53
CA ARG A 15 3.30 -19.79 2.57
C ARG A 15 4.36 -19.83 3.68
N ASP A 16 4.59 -21.01 4.24
CA ASP A 16 5.54 -21.25 5.33
C ASP A 16 6.93 -21.66 4.78
N ASP A 17 7.31 -21.06 3.64
CA ASP A 17 8.54 -21.35 2.89
C ASP A 17 9.50 -20.15 2.89
N ASP A 18 10.77 -20.41 2.56
CA ASP A 18 11.75 -19.34 2.34
C ASP A 18 11.28 -18.47 1.16
N HIS A 19 11.01 -17.20 1.45
CA HIS A 19 10.50 -16.27 0.45
C HIS A 19 11.63 -15.64 -0.35
N ASP A 20 12.19 -16.39 -1.30
CA ASP A 20 13.27 -15.93 -2.20
C ASP A 20 12.92 -14.63 -2.95
N TYR A 21 11.63 -14.37 -3.18
CA TYR A 21 11.10 -13.20 -3.90
C TYR A 21 10.27 -12.27 -3.01
N PHE A 22 10.72 -12.00 -1.78
CA PHE A 22 9.96 -11.21 -0.81
C PHE A 22 9.64 -9.76 -1.26
N GLU A 23 10.39 -9.19 -2.20
CA GLU A 23 10.22 -7.79 -2.64
C GLU A 23 9.09 -7.55 -3.64
N ASN A 24 8.67 -8.59 -4.37
CA ASN A 24 7.70 -8.47 -5.48
C ASN A 24 6.37 -7.84 -5.03
N ILE A 25 5.94 -8.16 -3.82
CA ILE A 25 4.71 -7.63 -3.24
C ILE A 25 4.80 -6.10 -3.06
N TYR A 26 5.96 -5.58 -2.67
CA TYR A 26 6.19 -4.14 -2.48
C TYR A 26 6.30 -3.41 -3.83
N TRP A 27 6.89 -4.05 -4.84
CA TRP A 27 6.88 -3.56 -6.22
C TRP A 27 5.46 -3.37 -6.75
N CYS A 28 4.63 -4.41 -6.58
CA CYS A 28 3.23 -4.35 -6.98
C CYS A 28 2.48 -3.24 -6.22
N ALA A 29 2.71 -3.11 -4.91
CA ALA A 29 2.11 -2.07 -4.08
C ALA A 29 2.48 -0.66 -4.56
N TYR A 30 3.76 -0.42 -4.89
CA TYR A 30 4.22 0.86 -5.40
C TYR A 30 3.62 1.19 -6.77
N LEU A 31 3.55 0.22 -7.68
CA LEU A 31 2.93 0.42 -8.99
C LEU A 31 1.43 0.69 -8.86
N LEU A 32 0.71 0.00 -7.97
CA LEU A 32 -0.71 0.28 -7.70
C LEU A 32 -0.91 1.67 -7.08
N PHE A 33 -0.03 2.06 -6.14
CA PHE A 33 -0.01 3.42 -5.61
C PHE A 33 0.12 4.46 -6.74
N LYS A 34 1.01 4.22 -7.73
CA LYS A 34 1.17 5.11 -8.90
C LYS A 34 -0.02 5.12 -9.85
N VAL A 35 -0.81 4.04 -9.93
CA VAL A 35 -2.09 4.03 -10.66
C VAL A 35 -3.10 4.93 -9.97
N GLY A 36 -3.09 4.95 -8.63
CA GLY A 36 -3.87 5.90 -7.84
C GLY A 36 -5.37 5.62 -7.83
N ASP A 37 -5.77 4.35 -7.90
CA ASP A 37 -7.19 3.97 -7.80
C ASP A 37 -7.54 3.69 -6.33
N PRO A 38 -8.51 4.41 -5.73
CA PRO A 38 -8.85 4.26 -4.31
C PRO A 38 -9.44 2.87 -3.97
N SER A 39 -9.86 2.08 -4.96
CA SER A 39 -10.28 0.69 -4.73
C SER A 39 -9.14 -0.25 -4.34
N ASP A 40 -7.88 0.17 -4.51
CA ASP A 40 -6.71 -0.61 -4.09
C ASP A 40 -6.45 -0.56 -2.58
N SER A 41 -6.97 0.45 -1.88
CA SER A 41 -6.64 0.69 -0.48
C SER A 41 -7.04 -0.45 0.44
N GLU A 42 -8.13 -1.16 0.14
CA GLU A 42 -8.57 -2.31 0.94
C GLU A 42 -7.64 -3.51 0.80
N VAL A 43 -7.21 -3.83 -0.43
CA VAL A 43 -6.31 -4.96 -0.65
C VAL A 43 -4.91 -4.64 -0.13
N MET A 44 -4.46 -3.39 -0.21
CA MET A 44 -3.21 -2.94 0.40
C MET A 44 -3.25 -3.01 1.93
N TRP A 45 -4.38 -2.65 2.54
CA TRP A 45 -4.59 -2.80 3.98
C TRP A 45 -4.46 -4.27 4.40
N ARG A 46 -5.08 -5.18 3.67
CA ARG A 46 -4.95 -6.63 3.91
C ARG A 46 -3.51 -7.11 3.75
N ALA A 47 -2.81 -6.64 2.72
CA ALA A 47 -1.41 -7.01 2.48
C ALA A 47 -0.50 -6.58 3.63
N LYS A 48 -0.67 -5.35 4.14
CA LYS A 48 0.06 -4.85 5.33
C LYS A 48 -0.12 -5.76 6.55
N HIS A 49 -1.28 -6.42 6.69
CA HIS A 49 -1.63 -7.24 7.86
C HIS A 49 -1.43 -8.75 7.65
N ILE A 50 -0.64 -9.20 6.67
CA ILE A 50 -0.36 -10.63 6.48
C ILE A 50 0.50 -11.18 7.62
N ASN A 51 1.64 -10.53 7.89
CA ASN A 51 2.58 -10.91 8.95
C ASN A 51 3.39 -9.68 9.42
N MET A 52 4.35 -9.89 10.31
CA MET A 52 5.19 -8.81 10.87
C MET A 52 6.01 -8.09 9.78
N ASP A 53 6.60 -8.84 8.84
CA ASP A 53 7.43 -8.28 7.78
C ASP A 53 6.62 -7.36 6.86
N THR A 54 5.43 -7.80 6.44
CA THR A 54 4.53 -6.94 5.65
C THR A 54 4.02 -5.77 6.47
N GLY A 55 3.81 -5.96 7.78
CA GLY A 55 3.42 -4.90 8.70
C GLY A 55 4.43 -3.76 8.74
N CYS A 56 5.72 -4.10 8.74
CA CYS A 56 6.83 -3.15 8.72
C CYS A 56 7.18 -2.65 7.30
N GLY A 57 7.01 -3.48 6.27
CA GLY A 57 7.44 -3.15 4.90
C GLY A 57 6.46 -2.28 4.11
N PHE A 58 5.16 -2.37 4.40
CA PHE A 58 4.14 -1.48 3.83
C PHE A 58 4.01 -0.23 4.67
N ASP A 59 4.22 0.93 4.06
CA ASP A 59 3.98 2.19 4.74
C ASP A 59 2.51 2.62 4.59
N THR A 60 2.11 3.65 5.34
CA THR A 60 0.73 4.14 5.33
C THR A 60 0.40 4.90 4.04
N GLU A 61 1.41 5.47 3.41
CA GLU A 61 1.37 6.14 2.10
C GLU A 61 0.92 5.20 1.00
N ASN A 62 1.27 3.90 1.08
CA ASN A 62 0.81 2.91 0.11
C ASN A 62 -0.71 2.92 -0.01
N LEU A 63 -1.44 3.13 1.10
CA LEU A 63 -2.90 3.08 1.13
C LEU A 63 -3.57 4.23 0.36
N VAL A 64 -2.87 5.33 0.10
CA VAL A 64 -3.46 6.60 -0.35
C VAL A 64 -3.00 7.02 -1.75
N GLY A 65 -2.88 6.05 -2.67
CA GLY A 65 -2.47 6.32 -4.06
C GLY A 65 -3.33 7.36 -4.80
N ALA A 66 -4.64 7.40 -4.52
CA ALA A 66 -5.56 8.41 -5.06
C ALA A 66 -5.46 9.78 -4.35
N GLY A 67 -4.59 9.89 -3.34
CA GLY A 67 -4.62 10.97 -2.36
C GLY A 67 -5.54 10.63 -1.17
N VAL A 68 -5.32 11.31 -0.04
CA VAL A 68 -6.00 11.02 1.22
C VAL A 68 -7.51 11.22 1.12
N ASP A 69 -7.98 12.36 0.63
CA ASP A 69 -9.40 12.71 0.64
C ASP A 69 -10.24 11.78 -0.24
N GLU A 70 -9.77 11.47 -1.45
CA GLU A 70 -10.44 10.55 -2.37
C GLU A 70 -10.46 9.12 -1.80
N THR A 71 -9.33 8.66 -1.26
CA THR A 71 -9.22 7.36 -0.63
C THR A 71 -10.17 7.20 0.56
N VAL A 72 -10.18 8.17 1.48
CA VAL A 72 -11.04 8.16 2.67
C VAL A 72 -12.52 8.19 2.28
N THR A 73 -12.88 9.03 1.31
CA THR A 73 -14.25 9.11 0.79
C THR A 73 -14.70 7.77 0.18
N TYR A 74 -13.84 7.13 -0.60
CA TYR A 74 -14.11 5.81 -1.16
C TYR A 74 -14.30 4.77 -0.06
N LEU A 75 -13.39 4.70 0.91
CA LEU A 75 -13.42 3.71 1.99
C LEU A 75 -14.67 3.85 2.86
N ASP A 76 -15.08 5.07 3.23
CA ASP A 76 -16.30 5.29 4.01
C ASP A 76 -17.56 4.87 3.23
N LYS A 77 -17.62 5.20 1.93
CA LYS A 77 -18.75 4.83 1.05
C LYS A 77 -18.91 3.31 0.90
N HIS A 78 -17.81 2.56 0.94
CA HIS A 78 -17.81 1.10 0.74
C HIS A 78 -17.74 0.31 2.06
N GLY A 79 -17.86 0.97 3.21
CA GLY A 79 -17.99 0.31 4.51
C GLY A 79 -16.66 -0.02 5.22
N PHE A 80 -15.53 0.43 4.68
CA PHE A 80 -14.18 0.21 5.24
C PHE A 80 -13.77 1.34 6.19
N ARG A 81 -14.65 1.63 7.16
CA ARG A 81 -14.53 2.80 8.07
C ARG A 81 -13.35 2.74 9.03
N ASP A 82 -12.93 1.53 9.38
CA ASP A 82 -11.74 1.27 10.18
C ASP A 82 -10.46 1.68 9.45
N ILE A 83 -10.33 1.32 8.17
CA ILE A 83 -9.21 1.73 7.31
C ILE A 83 -9.21 3.25 7.14
N ALA A 84 -10.38 3.84 6.85
CA ALA A 84 -10.52 5.29 6.74
C ALA A 84 -10.08 6.02 8.02
N ARG A 85 -10.49 5.52 9.20
CA ARG A 85 -10.09 6.10 10.49
C ARG A 85 -8.59 5.96 10.73
N TYR A 86 -8.00 4.84 10.35
CA TYR A 86 -6.55 4.64 10.45
C TYR A 86 -5.80 5.67 9.61
N ILE A 87 -6.16 5.84 8.34
CA ILE A 87 -5.54 6.84 7.45
C ILE A 87 -5.67 8.25 8.04
N LEU A 88 -6.85 8.60 8.58
CA LEU A 88 -7.05 9.90 9.21
C LEU A 88 -6.26 10.12 10.51
N SER A 89 -5.84 9.04 11.17
CA SER A 89 -4.98 9.09 12.36
C SER A 89 -3.51 9.31 12.04
N CYS A 90 -3.08 8.97 10.82
CA CYS A 90 -1.75 9.24 10.28
C CYS A 90 -1.64 10.71 9.84
N THR A 91 -1.29 11.59 10.78
CA THR A 91 -1.27 13.04 10.56
C THR A 91 -0.28 13.49 9.47
N GLU A 92 0.79 12.74 9.27
CA GLU A 92 1.82 12.94 8.24
C GLU A 92 1.26 12.87 6.82
N LEU A 93 0.21 12.06 6.59
CA LEU A 93 -0.42 11.95 5.27
C LEU A 93 -1.16 13.23 4.85
N ARG A 94 -1.44 14.15 5.78
CA ARG A 94 -2.03 15.46 5.46
C ARG A 94 -1.03 16.40 4.78
N ASP A 95 0.25 16.17 4.98
CA ASP A 95 1.30 16.92 4.31
C ASP A 95 1.59 16.30 2.94
N ARG A 96 1.23 17.03 1.89
CA ARG A 96 1.49 16.58 0.52
C ARG A 96 2.99 16.39 0.25
N SER A 97 3.85 17.22 0.86
CA SER A 97 5.30 17.13 0.66
C SER A 97 5.88 15.85 1.27
N HIS A 98 5.25 15.32 2.32
CA HIS A 98 5.59 14.03 2.91
C HIS A 98 5.35 12.87 1.93
N ILE A 99 4.16 12.80 1.34
CA ILE A 99 3.82 11.77 0.33
C ILE A 99 4.72 11.89 -0.91
N GLU A 100 5.04 13.12 -1.33
CA GLU A 100 5.94 13.37 -2.46
C GLU A 100 7.37 12.89 -2.16
N SER A 101 7.90 13.20 -0.97
CA SER A 101 9.21 12.71 -0.52
C SER A 101 9.24 11.19 -0.47
N TRP A 102 8.24 10.58 0.17
CA TRP A 102 8.10 9.13 0.24
C TRP A 102 8.06 8.49 -1.15
N THR A 103 7.33 9.10 -2.09
CA THR A 103 7.24 8.60 -3.47
C THR A 103 8.59 8.60 -4.18
N LEU A 104 9.41 9.64 -3.95
CA LEU A 104 10.77 9.74 -4.49
C LEU A 104 11.70 8.71 -3.85
N ASP A 105 11.60 8.50 -2.55
CA ASP A 105 12.42 7.51 -1.84
C ASP A 105 12.07 6.09 -2.26
N ARG A 106 10.77 5.77 -2.42
CA ARG A 106 10.33 4.48 -2.97
C ARG A 106 10.76 4.31 -4.43
N HIS A 107 10.70 5.37 -5.25
CA HIS A 107 11.26 5.32 -6.60
C HIS A 107 12.75 4.97 -6.56
N ARG A 108 13.54 5.61 -5.70
CA ARG A 108 14.98 5.31 -5.55
C ARG A 108 15.25 3.91 -5.01
N TYR A 109 14.46 3.43 -4.05
CA TYR A 109 14.59 2.07 -3.54
C TYR A 109 14.46 1.03 -4.65
N PHE A 110 13.47 1.22 -5.52
CA PHE A 110 13.13 0.27 -6.58
C PHE A 110 13.94 0.44 -7.86
N TYR A 111 14.24 1.67 -8.26
CA TYR A 111 14.92 1.99 -9.52
C TYR A 111 16.34 2.52 -9.33
N GLY A 112 16.88 2.48 -8.11
CA GLY A 112 18.18 3.03 -7.77
C GLY A 112 19.35 2.18 -8.25
N ALA A 113 19.81 2.51 -9.46
CA ALA A 113 21.22 2.81 -9.73
C ALA A 113 21.33 4.31 -10.09
#